data_AF-A0A4R2R9T7-F1
#
_entry.id   AF-A0A4R2R9T7-F1
#
_cell.length_a   1.000
_cell.length_b   1.000
_cell.length_c   1.000
_cell.angle_alpha   90.00
_cell.angle_beta   90.00
_cell.angle_gamma   90.00
#
_symmetry.space_group_name_H-M   'P 1'
#
loop_
_entity.id
_entity.type
_entity.pdbx_description
1 polymer ?
#
loop_
_entity_poly.entity_id
_entity_poly.type
_entity_poly.pdbx_seq_one_letter_code
_entity_poly.pdbx_strand_id
1 'polypeptide(L)'
;MVHILIIHKRTAAIALLTALMLAGQAALPIMPQHSVVQAAAALSLKDLTARTVQVSPDLKDLNSNLQKKKHELTQAYQAVLIQAEKDASKHAKEHSLSRDIDLGTKIPNAQLEVKKAERELENKRLAVALEIEQLYITAYQAQLGVRKAQTAQKKAETKVNDLTQKAVFGYAKLEDVAAAKAELETAVSAVTIAQLSFKSSRNELGQKVSLDLDGDFTFNVPRQYAQLNQTTLWQLIDRAEKTDFALWKDTEARRLAEAKVNLVRQLYRNKFGAAAMQILEATYGGTQETDYSAFMVKYNELAANIDAKWKGKTWILVFSLPFLKYVPKKELQGEYEGMRYFEDMQNALPVAMLDADKARLKESDSRQKLAAKIKTSYLGVKQAESTYILAMKALDKAKQDTKKAEEKKKFGMIKQEELDAVKALEEQANEVVTSTFLAYKLSLSKLDLDTSGGVAYRNGNLPYQVDSGLDPLIKPPAPDLLLGGWKLEPAAEGMTSRFTLVDLKGGYKPTHFSLHSKKNGKQIGERTAITDELLHLNLAFSDTGDLYVVFYNGDKKMDEADLDGYAPKGTLTKK
;
A
#
# COMPACT_ATOMS: atom_id res chain seq x y z
N MET A 1 22.31 95.07 -28.16
CA MET A 1 21.20 94.51 -27.36
C MET A 1 20.70 93.27 -28.07
N VAL A 2 20.92 92.02 -27.69
CA VAL A 2 21.67 91.35 -26.61
C VAL A 2 22.26 90.10 -27.31
N HIS A 3 23.52 90.21 -27.74
CA HIS A 3 24.66 89.32 -27.45
C HIS A 3 24.53 87.85 -27.93
N ILE A 4 25.00 87.52 -29.15
CA ILE A 4 26.38 87.10 -29.57
C ILE A 4 26.54 85.56 -29.45
N LEU A 5 26.48 84.80 -30.56
CA LEU A 5 27.61 84.29 -31.40
C LEU A 5 28.62 83.42 -30.58
N ILE A 6 29.18 82.27 -30.95
CA ILE A 6 29.31 81.49 -32.20
C ILE A 6 29.86 80.08 -31.86
N ILE A 7 29.34 79.07 -32.57
CA ILE A 7 29.98 77.86 -33.15
C ILE A 7 31.30 77.33 -32.52
N HIS A 8 31.25 76.08 -32.03
CA HIS A 8 32.21 75.01 -32.39
C HIS A 8 31.54 73.63 -32.36
N LYS A 9 31.98 72.76 -33.28
CA LYS A 9 31.33 71.52 -33.75
C LYS A 9 31.61 70.28 -32.88
N ARG A 10 30.54 69.49 -32.72
CA ARG A 10 30.37 68.01 -32.85
C ARG A 10 31.24 67.03 -32.04
N THR A 11 30.53 65.99 -31.58
CA THR A 11 30.80 64.53 -31.48
C THR A 11 30.74 64.00 -30.04
N ALA A 12 30.32 62.76 -29.75
CA ALA A 12 29.56 61.74 -30.46
C ALA A 12 29.25 60.64 -29.43
N ALA A 13 28.14 59.94 -29.62
CA ALA A 13 27.93 58.63 -29.04
C ALA A 13 28.71 57.56 -29.84
N ILE A 14 28.92 56.41 -29.20
CA ILE A 14 29.17 55.07 -29.78
C ILE A 14 30.64 54.65 -29.99
N ALA A 15 30.93 53.53 -29.32
CA ALA A 15 31.85 52.43 -29.66
C ALA A 15 33.37 52.56 -29.44
N LEU A 16 33.82 51.58 -28.64
CA LEU A 16 34.99 50.73 -28.80
C LEU A 16 36.41 51.31 -28.52
N LEU A 17 37.03 50.63 -27.54
CA LEU A 17 38.39 50.06 -27.63
C LEU A 17 39.56 51.04 -27.77
N THR A 18 40.27 51.27 -26.67
CA THR A 18 41.75 51.27 -26.60
C THR A 18 42.14 51.51 -25.12
N ALA A 19 42.49 50.45 -24.39
CA ALA A 19 43.83 49.91 -24.29
C ALA A 19 44.81 50.88 -23.61
N LEU A 20 45.17 50.48 -22.39
CA LEU A 20 46.41 50.78 -21.67
C LEU A 20 46.75 52.26 -21.50
N MET A 21 46.87 52.70 -20.24
CA MET A 21 48.20 52.86 -19.65
C MET A 21 48.11 53.23 -18.16
N LEU A 22 48.78 52.37 -17.36
CA LEU A 22 49.48 52.66 -16.10
C LEU A 22 48.65 53.11 -14.88
N ALA A 23 48.82 52.56 -13.68
CA ALA A 23 49.84 51.66 -13.16
C ALA A 23 49.39 51.08 -11.81
N GLY A 24 49.91 49.89 -11.49
CA GLY A 24 50.35 49.59 -10.13
C GLY A 24 49.49 48.68 -9.26
N GLN A 25 50.02 47.47 -9.05
CA GLN A 25 49.92 46.64 -7.83
C GLN A 25 48.54 45.97 -7.61
N ALA A 26 48.39 44.66 -7.39
CA ALA A 26 49.32 43.66 -6.88
C ALA A 26 48.98 42.28 -7.46
N ALA A 27 50.01 41.44 -7.58
CA ALA A 27 49.86 40.01 -7.73
C ALA A 27 49.11 39.45 -6.52
N LEU A 28 47.92 38.89 -6.75
CA LEU A 28 47.31 37.96 -5.81
C LEU A 28 47.61 36.54 -6.32
N PRO A 29 48.31 35.71 -5.55
CA PRO A 29 48.40 34.29 -5.88
C PRO A 29 46.98 33.72 -5.83
N ILE A 30 46.58 33.01 -6.89
CA ILE A 30 45.42 32.13 -6.86
C ILE A 30 45.75 31.09 -5.78
N MET A 31 45.27 31.32 -4.56
CA MET A 31 45.43 30.38 -3.47
C MET A 31 44.68 29.10 -3.84
N PRO A 32 45.30 27.91 -3.71
CA PRO A 32 44.55 26.67 -3.78
C PRO A 32 43.58 26.70 -2.60
N GLN A 33 42.28 26.68 -2.87
CA GLN A 33 41.29 26.36 -1.84
C GLN A 33 41.61 24.94 -1.36
N HIS A 34 42.31 24.83 -0.24
CA HIS A 34 42.38 23.62 0.55
C HIS A 34 40.97 23.39 1.10
N SER A 35 40.20 22.59 0.38
CA SER A 35 39.06 21.89 0.94
C SER A 35 39.60 21.04 2.07
N VAL A 36 39.22 21.39 3.29
CA VAL A 36 39.36 20.50 4.45
C VAL A 36 38.58 19.24 4.08
N VAL A 37 39.29 18.16 3.79
CA VAL A 37 38.68 16.85 3.53
C VAL A 37 38.15 16.33 4.86
N GLN A 38 36.98 16.82 5.28
CA GLN A 38 36.15 16.07 6.21
C GLN A 38 35.68 14.84 5.45
N ALA A 39 36.03 13.65 5.97
CA ALA A 39 35.60 12.40 5.37
C ALA A 39 34.07 12.40 5.27
N ALA A 40 33.55 12.29 4.04
CA ALA A 40 32.11 12.35 3.82
C ALA A 40 31.40 11.24 4.60
N ALA A 41 30.36 11.60 5.36
CA ALA A 41 29.58 10.62 6.09
C ALA A 41 28.79 9.75 5.08
N ALA A 42 28.96 8.42 5.18
CA ALA A 42 28.19 7.48 4.37
C ALA A 42 26.80 7.29 5.00
N LEU A 43 25.74 7.64 4.27
CA LEU A 43 24.36 7.46 4.74
C LEU A 43 23.79 6.17 4.17
N SER A 44 23.27 5.30 5.04
CA SER A 44 22.58 4.09 4.60
C SER A 44 21.09 4.37 4.36
N LEU A 45 20.52 3.75 3.33
CA LEU A 45 19.08 3.82 3.04
C LEU A 45 18.25 3.33 4.25
N LYS A 46 18.70 2.24 4.90
CA LYS A 46 18.01 1.65 6.05
C LYS A 46 17.88 2.62 7.22
N ASP A 47 18.95 3.35 7.54
CA ASP A 47 18.95 4.29 8.65
C ASP A 47 18.06 5.51 8.35
N LEU A 48 18.10 5.98 7.11
CA LEU A 48 17.23 7.06 6.64
C LEU A 48 15.76 6.66 6.71
N THR A 49 15.39 5.47 6.23
CA THR A 49 14.02 4.97 6.33
C THR A 49 13.57 4.84 7.78
N ALA A 50 14.40 4.27 8.66
CA ALA A 50 14.08 4.12 10.08
C ALA A 50 13.86 5.47 10.77
N ARG A 51 14.69 6.48 10.44
CA ARG A 51 14.53 7.85 10.94
C ARG A 51 13.24 8.48 10.44
N THR A 52 12.94 8.38 9.15
CA THR A 52 11.71 8.95 8.57
C THR A 52 10.46 8.43 9.25
N VAL A 53 10.42 7.14 9.59
CA VAL A 53 9.30 6.53 10.33
C VAL A 53 9.09 7.21 11.71
N GLN A 54 10.15 7.69 12.35
CA GLN A 54 10.06 8.38 13.65
C GLN A 54 9.69 9.86 13.53
N VAL A 55 10.13 10.55 12.47
CA VAL A 55 9.98 12.00 12.35
C VAL A 55 8.77 12.43 11.52
N SER A 56 8.28 11.58 10.61
CA SER A 56 7.19 11.89 9.67
C SER A 56 5.92 12.38 10.38
N PRO A 57 5.44 13.60 10.07
CA PRO A 57 4.17 14.12 10.60
C PRO A 57 2.98 13.23 10.24
N ASP A 58 2.86 12.81 8.97
CA ASP A 58 1.79 11.91 8.51
C ASP A 58 1.70 10.62 9.35
N LEU A 59 2.85 10.00 9.66
CA LEU A 59 2.88 8.76 10.44
C LEU A 59 2.56 9.01 11.92
N LYS A 60 2.94 10.17 12.47
CA LYS A 60 2.54 10.59 13.82
C LYS A 60 1.04 10.82 13.92
N ASP A 61 0.45 11.48 12.92
CA ASP A 61 -0.99 11.73 12.85
C ASP A 61 -1.79 10.44 12.72
N LEU A 62 -1.35 9.51 11.85
CA LEU A 62 -1.98 8.19 11.74
C LEU A 62 -1.86 7.37 13.03
N ASN A 63 -0.72 7.44 13.71
CA ASN A 63 -0.55 6.78 15.00
C ASN A 63 -1.43 7.39 16.10
N SER A 64 -1.58 8.72 16.12
CA SER A 64 -2.52 9.42 17.02
C SER A 64 -3.96 9.02 16.73
N ASN A 65 -4.35 8.98 15.45
CA ASN A 65 -5.66 8.51 15.01
C ASN A 65 -5.91 7.04 15.44
N LEU A 66 -4.90 6.17 15.33
CA LEU A 66 -5.00 4.80 15.83
C LEU A 66 -5.30 4.74 17.33
N GLN A 67 -4.61 5.55 18.15
CA GLN A 67 -4.90 5.62 19.59
C GLN A 67 -6.33 6.13 19.84
N LYS A 68 -6.77 7.16 19.11
CA LYS A 68 -8.15 7.66 19.16
C LYS A 68 -9.15 6.54 18.86
N LYS A 69 -8.93 5.74 17.80
CA LYS A 69 -9.81 4.60 17.45
C LYS A 69 -9.84 3.53 18.54
N LYS A 70 -8.72 3.26 19.22
CA LYS A 70 -8.68 2.33 20.36
C LYS A 70 -9.51 2.83 21.55
N HIS A 71 -9.51 4.13 21.81
CA HIS A 71 -10.39 4.73 22.80
C HIS A 71 -11.86 4.69 22.39
N GLU A 72 -12.19 4.98 21.13
CA GLU A 72 -13.56 4.86 20.60
C GLU A 72 -14.10 3.42 20.73
N LEU A 73 -13.26 2.40 20.50
CA LEU A 73 -13.62 1.00 20.73
C LEU A 73 -13.94 0.72 22.20
N THR A 74 -13.14 1.26 23.12
CA THR A 74 -13.38 1.11 24.57
C THR A 74 -14.72 1.75 24.96
N GLN A 75 -15.01 2.94 24.43
CA GLN A 75 -16.28 3.64 24.64
C GLN A 75 -17.46 2.88 24.03
N ALA A 76 -17.28 2.21 22.88
CA ALA A 76 -18.30 1.38 22.27
C ALA A 76 -18.70 0.21 23.18
N TYR A 77 -17.72 -0.50 23.77
CA TYR A 77 -17.99 -1.56 24.75
C TYR A 77 -18.76 -1.03 25.96
N GLN A 78 -18.31 0.08 26.55
CA GLN A 78 -18.99 0.68 27.71
C GLN A 78 -20.43 1.11 27.37
N ALA A 79 -20.65 1.69 26.20
CA ALA A 79 -21.98 2.13 25.79
C ALA A 79 -22.95 0.95 25.61
N VAL A 80 -22.49 -0.17 25.06
CA VAL A 80 -23.32 -1.38 24.92
C VAL A 80 -23.62 -2.00 26.28
N LEU A 81 -22.65 -2.04 27.21
CA LEU A 81 -22.86 -2.52 28.57
C LEU A 81 -23.89 -1.68 29.33
N ILE A 82 -23.74 -0.34 29.30
CA ILE A 82 -24.70 0.58 29.95
C ILE A 82 -26.10 0.43 29.36
N GLN A 83 -26.21 0.19 28.05
CA GLN A 83 -27.50 -0.04 27.43
C GLN A 83 -28.10 -1.38 27.89
N ALA A 84 -27.31 -2.46 27.91
CA ALA A 84 -27.76 -3.76 28.39
C ALA A 84 -28.26 -3.69 29.86
N GLU A 85 -27.58 -2.93 30.72
CA GLU A 85 -28.05 -2.69 32.10
C GLU A 85 -29.40 -1.96 32.16
N LYS A 86 -29.62 -0.98 31.26
CA LYS A 86 -30.92 -0.29 31.15
C LYS A 86 -32.02 -1.21 30.65
N ASP A 87 -31.71 -2.07 29.68
CA ASP A 87 -32.64 -3.01 29.08
C ASP A 87 -33.01 -4.15 30.04
N ALA A 88 -32.13 -4.48 30.99
CA ALA A 88 -32.41 -5.43 32.07
C ALA A 88 -33.25 -4.84 33.22
N SER A 89 -33.51 -3.53 33.21
CA SER A 89 -34.24 -2.85 34.28
C SER A 89 -35.76 -3.06 34.18
N LYS A 90 -36.47 -2.92 35.30
CA LYS A 90 -37.95 -3.01 35.36
C LYS A 90 -38.69 -1.91 34.57
N HIS A 91 -37.96 -0.93 34.06
CA HIS A 91 -38.48 0.18 33.25
C HIS A 91 -37.88 0.20 31.84
N ALA A 92 -37.42 -0.96 31.36
CA ALA A 92 -36.91 -1.12 30.01
C ALA A 92 -37.95 -0.62 28.99
N LYS A 93 -37.49 0.22 28.06
CA LYS A 93 -38.29 0.67 26.92
C LYS A 93 -37.94 -0.23 25.74
N GLU A 94 -38.95 -0.65 24.99
CA GLU A 94 -38.73 -1.31 23.71
C GLU A 94 -37.98 -0.38 22.74
N HIS A 95 -37.29 -0.97 21.78
CA HIS A 95 -36.50 -0.26 20.78
C HIS A 95 -37.12 -0.40 19.39
N SER A 96 -36.83 0.57 18.53
CA SER A 96 -37.08 0.44 17.09
C SER A 96 -36.00 -0.42 16.42
N LEU A 97 -36.29 -0.90 15.21
CA LEU A 97 -35.34 -1.68 14.43
C LEU A 97 -34.01 -0.94 14.21
N SER A 98 -34.04 0.37 13.93
CA SER A 98 -32.80 1.13 13.72
C SER A 98 -31.93 1.16 14.98
N ARG A 99 -32.54 1.26 16.16
CA ARG A 99 -31.81 1.29 17.43
C ARG A 99 -31.18 -0.07 17.74
N ASP A 100 -31.89 -1.16 17.50
CA ASP A 100 -31.35 -2.51 17.70
C ASP A 100 -30.22 -2.83 16.71
N ILE A 101 -30.32 -2.35 15.46
CA ILE A 101 -29.22 -2.46 14.48
C ILE A 101 -28.00 -1.63 14.93
N ASP A 102 -28.20 -0.39 15.41
CA ASP A 102 -27.11 0.47 15.90
C ASP A 102 -26.37 -0.21 17.07
N LEU A 103 -27.10 -0.73 18.06
CA LEU A 103 -26.52 -1.44 19.19
C LEU A 103 -25.76 -2.70 18.77
N GLY A 104 -26.34 -3.52 17.88
CA GLY A 104 -25.72 -4.75 17.40
C GLY A 104 -24.47 -4.53 16.53
N THR A 105 -24.37 -3.38 15.85
CA THR A 105 -23.22 -3.05 14.99
C THR A 105 -22.18 -2.15 15.64
N LYS A 106 -22.47 -1.56 16.80
CA LYS A 106 -21.61 -0.57 17.47
C LYS A 106 -20.18 -1.08 17.75
N ILE A 107 -20.05 -2.25 18.36
CA ILE A 107 -18.74 -2.85 18.67
C ILE A 107 -18.03 -3.31 17.38
N PRO A 108 -18.66 -4.11 16.49
CA PRO A 108 -18.03 -4.50 15.21
C PRO A 108 -17.52 -3.31 14.40
N ASN A 109 -18.30 -2.23 14.28
CA ASN A 109 -17.90 -1.03 13.55
C ASN A 109 -16.68 -0.35 14.20
N ALA A 110 -16.63 -0.26 15.53
CA ALA A 110 -15.50 0.33 16.22
C ALA A 110 -14.22 -0.51 16.08
N GLN A 111 -14.33 -1.84 16.13
CA GLN A 111 -13.20 -2.76 15.91
C GLN A 111 -12.65 -2.64 14.49
N LEU A 112 -13.56 -2.57 13.50
CA LEU A 112 -13.20 -2.32 12.12
C LEU A 112 -12.40 -1.02 11.96
N GLU A 113 -12.86 0.09 12.54
CA GLU A 113 -12.15 1.36 12.43
C GLU A 113 -10.75 1.32 13.09
N VAL A 114 -10.55 0.54 14.16
CA VAL A 114 -9.21 0.28 14.72
C VAL A 114 -8.34 -0.47 13.70
N LYS A 115 -8.81 -1.61 13.17
CA LYS A 115 -8.03 -2.40 12.20
C LYS A 115 -7.68 -1.61 10.94
N LYS A 116 -8.62 -0.78 10.49
CA LYS A 116 -8.42 0.12 9.36
C LYS A 116 -7.32 1.12 9.64
N ALA A 117 -7.32 1.76 10.82
CA ALA A 117 -6.24 2.66 11.24
C ALA A 117 -4.89 1.93 11.37
N GLU A 118 -4.87 0.68 11.87
CA GLU A 118 -3.64 -0.12 11.97
C GLU A 118 -3.05 -0.43 10.58
N ARG A 119 -3.88 -0.89 9.64
CA ARG A 119 -3.44 -1.20 8.27
C ARG A 119 -3.10 0.05 7.46
N GLU A 120 -3.81 1.15 7.67
CA GLU A 120 -3.51 2.43 7.03
C GLU A 120 -2.11 2.93 7.43
N LEU A 121 -1.78 2.84 8.73
CA LEU A 121 -0.46 3.17 9.25
C LEU A 121 0.62 2.30 8.60
N GLU A 122 0.42 0.98 8.52
CA GLU A 122 1.41 0.07 7.93
C GLU A 122 1.59 0.30 6.43
N ASN A 123 0.49 0.48 5.68
CA ASN A 123 0.54 0.80 4.27
C ASN A 123 1.28 2.12 4.00
N LYS A 124 1.04 3.15 4.85
CA LYS A 124 1.75 4.43 4.74
C LYS A 124 3.23 4.29 5.07
N ARG A 125 3.64 3.42 6.00
CA ARG A 125 5.06 3.14 6.28
C ARG A 125 5.78 2.58 5.07
N LEU A 126 5.16 1.61 4.37
CA LEU A 126 5.72 1.04 3.14
C LEU A 126 5.84 2.10 2.04
N ALA A 127 4.81 2.93 1.85
CA ALA A 127 4.82 4.01 0.87
C ALA A 127 5.94 5.03 1.15
N VAL A 128 6.11 5.43 2.42
CA VAL A 128 7.19 6.34 2.84
C VAL A 128 8.56 5.70 2.65
N ALA A 129 8.71 4.41 2.93
CA ALA A 129 9.98 3.70 2.70
C ALA A 129 10.38 3.73 1.21
N LEU A 130 9.43 3.51 0.30
CA LEU A 130 9.67 3.62 -1.15
C LEU A 130 10.03 5.05 -1.57
N GLU A 131 9.31 6.06 -1.07
CA GLU A 131 9.59 7.47 -1.37
C GLU A 131 11.03 7.84 -0.98
N ILE A 132 11.48 7.41 0.20
CA ILE A 132 12.86 7.61 0.65
C ILE A 132 13.86 6.85 -0.22
N GLU A 133 13.56 5.62 -0.64
CA GLU A 133 14.42 4.88 -1.57
C GLU A 133 14.55 5.58 -2.92
N GLN A 134 13.46 6.13 -3.46
CA GLN A 134 13.46 6.90 -4.70
C GLN A 134 14.34 8.16 -4.58
N LEU A 135 14.15 8.96 -3.52
CA LEU A 135 14.96 10.14 -3.27
C LEU A 135 16.43 9.81 -3.04
N TYR A 136 16.71 8.70 -2.34
CA TYR A 136 18.08 8.19 -2.16
C TYR A 136 18.74 7.83 -3.48
N ILE A 137 18.02 7.12 -4.36
CA ILE A 137 18.51 6.76 -5.70
C ILE A 137 18.74 8.02 -6.55
N THR A 138 17.85 9.02 -6.49
CA THR A 138 18.02 10.31 -7.17
C THR A 138 19.27 11.04 -6.69
N ALA A 139 19.50 11.12 -5.38
CA ALA A 139 20.70 11.71 -4.80
C ALA A 139 21.97 10.96 -5.24
N TYR A 140 21.91 9.62 -5.29
CA TYR A 140 22.99 8.79 -5.80
C TYR A 140 23.27 9.05 -7.29
N GLN A 141 22.25 9.20 -8.13
CA GLN A 141 22.41 9.55 -9.55
C GLN A 141 23.05 10.93 -9.72
N ALA A 142 22.62 11.93 -8.95
CA ALA A 142 23.22 13.26 -8.98
C ALA A 142 24.69 13.24 -8.52
N GLN A 143 25.03 12.43 -7.51
CA GLN A 143 26.42 12.19 -7.08
C GLN A 143 27.27 11.60 -8.23
N LEU A 144 26.74 10.64 -8.99
CA LEU A 144 27.44 10.10 -10.16
C LEU A 144 27.62 11.16 -11.25
N GLY A 145 26.63 12.03 -11.44
CA GLY A 145 26.72 13.19 -12.34
C GLY A 145 27.85 14.15 -11.97
N VAL A 146 28.03 14.45 -10.68
CA VAL A 146 29.15 15.27 -10.18
C VAL A 146 30.49 14.61 -10.51
N ARG A 147 30.64 13.31 -10.21
CA ARG A 147 31.88 12.57 -10.50
C ARG A 147 32.23 12.56 -11.99
N LYS A 148 31.21 12.43 -12.85
CA LYS A 148 31.37 12.49 -14.31
C LYS A 148 31.84 13.86 -14.76
N ALA A 149 31.17 14.93 -14.30
CA ALA A 149 31.52 16.30 -14.66
C ALA A 149 32.94 16.66 -14.18
N GLN A 150 33.34 16.24 -12.98
CA GLN A 150 34.69 16.44 -12.46
C GLN A 150 35.76 15.71 -13.27
N THR A 151 35.47 14.47 -13.71
CA THR A 151 36.36 13.73 -14.60
C THR A 151 36.52 14.45 -15.95
N ALA A 152 35.43 14.97 -16.53
CA ALA A 152 35.47 15.74 -17.77
C ALA A 152 36.26 17.06 -17.61
N GLN A 153 36.05 17.78 -16.50
CA GLN A 153 36.83 18.97 -16.16
C GLN A 153 38.32 18.64 -16.10
N LYS A 154 38.72 17.59 -15.37
CA LYS A 154 40.13 17.19 -15.27
C LYS A 154 40.75 16.82 -16.62
N LYS A 155 39.99 16.16 -17.50
CA LYS A 155 40.42 15.88 -18.89
C LYS A 155 40.62 17.19 -19.68
N ALA A 156 39.70 18.14 -19.57
CA ALA A 156 39.81 19.46 -20.22
C ALA A 156 40.98 20.29 -19.68
N GLU A 157 41.21 20.30 -18.36
CA GLU A 157 42.37 20.97 -17.73
C GLU A 157 43.69 20.41 -18.24
N THR A 158 43.79 19.08 -18.32
CA THR A 158 44.98 18.41 -18.84
C THR A 158 45.23 18.79 -20.31
N LYS A 159 44.17 18.85 -21.13
CA LYS A 159 44.24 19.25 -22.54
C LYS A 159 44.68 20.71 -22.71
N VAL A 160 44.15 21.62 -21.90
CA VAL A 160 44.58 23.03 -21.90
C VAL A 160 46.05 23.16 -21.53
N ASN A 161 46.51 22.46 -20.49
CA ASN A 161 47.91 22.49 -20.06
C ASN A 161 48.86 21.96 -21.16
N ASP A 162 48.53 20.82 -21.77
CA ASP A 162 49.33 20.22 -22.84
C ASP A 162 49.41 21.13 -24.09
N LEU A 163 48.27 21.66 -24.56
CA LEU A 163 48.26 22.56 -25.71
C LEU A 163 48.96 23.89 -25.42
N THR A 164 48.83 24.41 -24.20
CA THR A 164 49.54 25.63 -23.79
C THR A 164 51.06 25.41 -23.81
N GLN A 165 51.54 24.28 -23.29
CA GLN A 165 52.97 23.93 -23.37
C GLN A 165 53.43 23.75 -24.81
N LYS A 166 52.68 23.03 -25.66
CA LYS A 166 53.01 22.86 -27.08
C LYS A 166 53.04 24.17 -27.85
N ALA A 167 52.14 25.10 -27.53
CA ALA A 167 52.10 26.42 -28.16
C ALA A 167 53.35 27.26 -27.84
N VAL A 168 53.91 27.16 -26.61
CA VAL A 168 55.17 27.83 -26.24
C VAL A 168 56.32 27.41 -27.16
N PHE A 169 56.33 26.16 -27.61
CA PHE A 169 57.36 25.62 -28.51
C PHE A 169 56.96 25.68 -30.00
N GLY A 170 55.83 26.32 -30.35
CA GLY A 170 55.36 26.45 -31.73
C GLY A 170 54.72 25.19 -32.32
N TYR A 171 54.46 24.15 -31.51
CA TYR A 171 53.86 22.88 -31.95
C TYR A 171 52.32 22.87 -31.89
N ALA A 172 51.68 23.94 -31.42
CA ALA A 172 50.21 24.09 -31.41
C ALA A 172 49.80 25.53 -31.78
N LYS A 173 48.63 25.70 -32.39
CA LYS A 173 48.11 27.03 -32.75
C LYS A 173 47.46 27.70 -31.54
N LEU A 174 47.53 29.02 -31.48
CA LEU A 174 46.85 29.80 -30.43
C LEU A 174 45.32 29.64 -30.47
N GLU A 175 44.77 29.41 -31.66
CA GLU A 175 43.34 29.09 -31.87
C GLU A 175 42.94 27.78 -31.16
N ASP A 176 43.79 26.74 -31.22
CA ASP A 176 43.54 25.45 -30.56
C ASP A 176 43.57 25.60 -29.03
N VAL A 177 44.48 26.43 -28.50
CA VAL A 177 44.54 26.78 -27.06
C VAL A 177 43.29 27.54 -26.63
N ALA A 178 42.81 28.49 -27.44
CA ALA A 178 41.59 29.24 -27.14
C ALA A 178 40.36 28.32 -27.13
N ALA A 179 40.24 27.42 -28.10
CA ALA A 179 39.17 26.43 -28.15
C ALA A 179 39.18 25.49 -26.93
N ALA A 180 40.36 25.00 -26.52
CA ALA A 180 40.48 24.16 -25.32
C ALA A 180 40.13 24.90 -24.03
N LYS A 181 40.44 26.20 -23.92
CA LYS A 181 40.03 27.02 -22.76
C LYS A 181 38.52 27.20 -22.70
N ALA A 182 37.84 27.41 -23.84
CA ALA A 182 36.38 27.48 -23.89
C ALA A 182 35.73 26.13 -23.51
N GLU A 183 36.34 25.00 -23.90
CA GLU A 183 35.91 23.66 -23.48
C GLU A 183 36.06 23.47 -21.96
N LEU A 184 37.17 23.93 -21.38
CA LEU A 184 37.37 23.92 -19.93
C LEU A 184 36.32 24.77 -19.19
N GLU A 185 36.02 25.97 -19.66
CA GLU A 185 34.99 26.84 -19.07
C GLU A 185 33.60 26.17 -19.10
N THR A 186 33.29 25.48 -20.19
CA THR A 186 32.08 24.66 -20.31
C THR A 186 32.08 23.51 -19.29
N ALA A 187 33.20 22.81 -19.11
CA ALA A 187 33.33 21.73 -18.15
C ALA A 187 33.21 22.20 -16.69
N VAL A 188 33.79 23.35 -16.35
CA VAL A 188 33.65 23.99 -15.02
C VAL A 188 32.18 24.36 -14.74
N SER A 189 31.49 24.91 -15.75
CA SER A 189 30.06 25.22 -15.66
C SER A 189 29.23 23.94 -15.44
N ALA A 190 29.56 22.86 -16.16
CA ALA A 190 28.90 21.56 -16.00
C ALA A 190 29.08 20.97 -14.59
N VAL A 191 30.27 21.11 -13.99
CA VAL A 191 30.52 20.71 -12.59
C VAL A 191 29.64 21.50 -11.63
N THR A 192 29.56 22.82 -11.81
CA THR A 192 28.71 23.69 -10.97
C THR A 192 27.24 23.27 -11.05
N ILE A 193 26.71 23.03 -12.25
CA ILE A 193 25.33 22.56 -12.44
C ILE A 193 25.12 21.20 -11.77
N ALA A 194 26.05 20.27 -11.93
CA ALA A 194 25.96 18.94 -11.31
C ALA A 194 25.99 19.02 -9.77
N GLN A 195 26.85 19.88 -9.20
CA GLN A 195 26.92 20.10 -7.75
C GLN A 195 25.63 20.73 -7.20
N LEU A 196 25.04 21.70 -7.91
CA LEU A 196 23.75 22.27 -7.54
C LEU A 196 22.63 21.23 -7.59
N SER A 197 22.61 20.36 -8.60
CA SER A 197 21.65 19.25 -8.69
C SER A 197 21.83 18.24 -7.54
N PHE A 198 23.08 17.92 -7.19
CA PHE A 198 23.36 17.07 -6.04
C PHE A 198 22.93 17.71 -4.72
N LYS A 199 23.26 18.99 -4.49
CA LYS A 199 22.78 19.74 -3.33
C LYS A 199 21.24 19.77 -3.26
N SER A 200 20.57 20.00 -4.39
CA SER A 200 19.10 20.01 -4.46
C SER A 200 18.50 18.66 -4.06
N SER A 201 18.99 17.55 -4.63
CA SER A 201 18.47 16.21 -4.32
C SER A 201 18.75 15.78 -2.86
N ARG A 202 19.90 16.18 -2.30
CA ARG A 202 20.19 16.00 -0.87
C ARG A 202 19.24 16.81 0.01
N ASN A 203 18.97 18.06 -0.35
CA ASN A 203 18.06 18.91 0.42
C ASN A 203 16.63 18.35 0.41
N GLU A 204 16.15 17.84 -0.74
CA GLU A 204 14.85 17.21 -0.85
C GLU A 204 14.75 15.95 0.04
N LEU A 205 15.77 15.09 0.00
CA LEU A 205 15.87 13.94 0.90
C LEU A 205 15.94 14.39 2.38
N GLY A 206 16.75 15.40 2.68
CA GLY A 206 16.96 15.96 4.00
C GLY A 206 15.68 16.51 4.63
N GLN A 207 14.86 17.21 3.84
CA GLN A 207 13.54 17.67 4.26
C GLN A 207 12.64 16.51 4.67
N LYS A 208 12.61 15.42 3.88
CA LYS A 208 11.76 14.26 4.16
C LYS A 208 12.20 13.48 5.40
N VAL A 209 13.50 13.38 5.65
CA VAL A 209 14.06 12.67 6.82
C VAL A 209 14.31 13.58 8.04
N SER A 210 13.97 14.88 7.93
CA SER A 210 14.25 15.92 8.92
C SER A 210 15.72 15.90 9.38
N LEU A 211 16.64 15.89 8.43
CA LEU A 211 18.08 15.98 8.62
C LEU A 211 18.65 17.03 7.68
N ASP A 212 19.54 17.87 8.19
CA ASP A 212 20.31 18.76 7.34
C ASP A 212 21.37 17.96 6.56
N LEU A 213 21.22 17.92 5.24
CA LEU A 213 22.10 17.22 4.31
C LEU A 213 22.92 18.18 3.44
N ASP A 214 23.12 19.44 3.89
CA ASP A 214 23.91 20.43 3.15
C ASP A 214 25.43 20.15 3.19
N GLY A 215 25.89 19.34 4.15
CA GLY A 215 27.30 18.94 4.29
C GLY A 215 27.80 17.91 3.26
N ASP A 216 29.01 17.38 3.49
CA ASP A 216 29.63 16.36 2.65
C ASP A 216 29.11 14.96 2.98
N PHE A 217 28.15 14.49 2.18
CA PHE A 217 27.55 13.17 2.29
C PHE A 217 27.80 12.33 1.04
N THR A 218 27.93 11.01 1.24
CA THR A 218 27.99 10.05 0.13
C THR A 218 26.87 9.02 0.21
N PHE A 219 26.40 8.64 -0.97
CA PHE A 219 25.34 7.67 -1.19
C PHE A 219 25.91 6.44 -1.89
N ASN A 220 25.41 5.27 -1.53
CA ASN A 220 25.76 3.99 -2.13
C ASN A 220 24.53 3.10 -2.25
N VAL A 221 24.20 2.69 -3.48
CA VAL A 221 23.08 1.78 -3.73
C VAL A 221 23.64 0.36 -3.88
N PRO A 222 23.31 -0.56 -2.96
CA PRO A 222 23.81 -1.93 -3.04
C PRO A 222 23.27 -2.64 -4.28
N ARG A 223 24.10 -3.46 -4.94
CA ARG A 223 23.67 -4.32 -6.05
C ARG A 223 22.77 -5.42 -5.50
N GLN A 224 21.50 -5.37 -5.89
CA GLN A 224 20.49 -6.34 -5.49
C GLN A 224 19.60 -6.70 -6.69
N TYR A 225 19.08 -7.92 -6.68
CA TYR A 225 18.14 -8.41 -7.68
C TYR A 225 17.08 -9.31 -7.04
N ALA A 226 16.01 -9.61 -7.78
CA ALA A 226 15.01 -10.60 -7.37
C ALA A 226 14.92 -11.71 -8.42
N GLN A 227 14.77 -12.95 -7.99
CA GLN A 227 14.47 -14.06 -8.91
C GLN A 227 12.98 -14.07 -9.20
N LEU A 228 12.62 -13.59 -10.38
CA LEU A 228 11.24 -13.52 -10.83
C LEU A 228 10.98 -14.57 -11.90
N ASN A 229 9.92 -15.34 -11.71
CA ASN A 229 9.32 -16.29 -12.64
C ASN A 229 7.81 -16.35 -12.41
N GLN A 230 7.10 -17.12 -13.23
CA GLN A 230 5.65 -17.23 -13.14
C GLN A 230 5.16 -17.76 -11.78
N THR A 231 5.88 -18.70 -11.15
CA THR A 231 5.53 -19.19 -9.81
C THR A 231 5.59 -18.07 -8.78
N THR A 232 6.66 -17.27 -8.80
CA THR A 232 6.79 -16.12 -7.90
C THR A 232 5.74 -15.05 -8.17
N LEU A 233 5.33 -14.81 -9.42
CA LEU A 233 4.23 -13.90 -9.75
C LEU A 233 2.94 -14.30 -9.03
N TRP A 234 2.58 -15.59 -9.08
CA TRP A 234 1.37 -16.06 -8.39
C TRP A 234 1.48 -15.99 -6.87
N GLN A 235 2.67 -16.26 -6.31
CA GLN A 235 2.92 -16.08 -4.87
C GLN A 235 2.82 -14.61 -4.45
N LEU A 236 3.29 -13.68 -5.29
CA LEU A 236 3.18 -12.25 -5.07
C LEU A 236 1.71 -11.79 -5.11
N ILE A 237 0.91 -12.30 -6.05
CA ILE A 237 -0.52 -12.03 -6.12
C ILE A 237 -1.24 -12.58 -4.87
N ASP A 238 -1.03 -13.84 -4.50
CA ASP A 238 -1.66 -14.44 -3.30
C ASP A 238 -1.29 -13.67 -2.02
N ARG A 239 -0.02 -13.29 -1.88
CA ARG A 239 0.42 -12.47 -0.75
C ARG A 239 -0.28 -11.11 -0.76
N ALA A 240 -0.27 -10.42 -1.89
CA ALA A 240 -0.89 -9.11 -2.01
C ALA A 240 -2.39 -9.16 -1.74
N GLU A 241 -3.08 -10.23 -2.16
CA GLU A 241 -4.50 -10.40 -1.86
C GLU A 241 -4.80 -10.46 -0.34
N LYS A 242 -3.83 -10.89 0.47
CA LYS A 242 -3.93 -10.98 1.94
C LYS A 242 -3.51 -9.68 2.64
N THR A 243 -2.61 -8.91 2.04
CA THR A 243 -1.96 -7.77 2.69
C THR A 243 -2.41 -6.42 2.15
N ASP A 244 -2.86 -6.32 0.90
CA ASP A 244 -3.23 -5.07 0.25
C ASP A 244 -4.34 -4.35 1.02
N PHE A 245 -4.12 -3.08 1.31
CA PHE A 245 -5.03 -2.29 2.14
C PHE A 245 -6.35 -1.99 1.44
N ALA A 246 -6.34 -1.74 0.13
CA ALA A 246 -7.55 -1.38 -0.61
C ALA A 246 -8.48 -2.59 -0.77
N LEU A 247 -7.93 -3.75 -1.17
CA LEU A 247 -8.68 -4.99 -1.21
C LEU A 247 -9.15 -5.41 0.17
N TRP A 248 -8.31 -5.27 1.20
CA TRP A 248 -8.75 -5.52 2.57
C TRP A 248 -9.96 -4.66 2.95
N LYS A 249 -9.94 -3.35 2.66
CA LYS A 249 -11.10 -2.46 2.93
C LYS A 249 -12.38 -2.91 2.23
N ASP A 250 -12.29 -3.34 0.98
CA ASP A 250 -13.48 -3.80 0.23
C ASP A 250 -13.96 -5.17 0.71
N THR A 251 -13.03 -6.08 1.03
CA THR A 251 -13.35 -7.38 1.65
C THR A 251 -14.08 -7.19 2.96
N GLU A 252 -13.60 -6.22 3.73
CA GLU A 252 -14.10 -5.91 5.04
C GLU A 252 -15.45 -5.19 4.99
N ALA A 253 -15.65 -4.29 4.03
CA ALA A 253 -16.95 -3.71 3.70
C ALA A 253 -17.98 -4.78 3.30
N ARG A 254 -17.58 -5.79 2.51
CA ARG A 254 -18.44 -6.94 2.18
C ARG A 254 -18.82 -7.70 3.44
N ARG A 255 -17.85 -8.10 4.27
CA ARG A 255 -18.11 -8.85 5.50
C ARG A 255 -19.07 -8.11 6.43
N LEU A 256 -18.89 -6.80 6.59
CA LEU A 256 -19.79 -5.97 7.40
C LEU A 256 -21.20 -5.91 6.80
N ALA A 257 -21.34 -5.78 5.48
CA ALA A 257 -22.64 -5.79 4.82
C ALA A 257 -23.36 -7.14 5.00
N GLU A 258 -22.64 -8.26 4.88
CA GLU A 258 -23.18 -9.61 5.16
C GLU A 258 -23.56 -9.79 6.64
N ALA A 259 -22.74 -9.28 7.56
CA ALA A 259 -23.07 -9.27 8.99
C ALA A 259 -24.35 -8.47 9.27
N LYS A 260 -24.52 -7.32 8.61
CA LYS A 260 -25.73 -6.50 8.71
C LYS A 260 -26.97 -7.25 8.19
N VAL A 261 -26.87 -7.96 7.06
CA VAL A 261 -27.97 -8.81 6.57
C VAL A 261 -28.36 -9.85 7.62
N ASN A 262 -27.37 -10.52 8.22
CA ASN A 262 -27.61 -11.54 9.24
C ASN A 262 -28.23 -10.96 10.52
N LEU A 263 -27.74 -9.82 10.98
CA LEU A 263 -28.30 -9.10 12.13
C LEU A 263 -29.76 -8.71 11.89
N VAL A 264 -30.05 -8.08 10.74
CA VAL A 264 -31.42 -7.68 10.38
C VAL A 264 -32.33 -8.90 10.32
N ARG A 265 -31.90 -10.01 9.72
CA ARG A 265 -32.66 -11.27 9.70
C ARG A 265 -32.94 -11.80 11.10
N GLN A 266 -31.95 -11.79 11.99
CA GLN A 266 -32.11 -12.23 13.36
C GLN A 266 -33.11 -11.35 14.13
N LEU A 267 -33.03 -10.04 13.97
CA LEU A 267 -33.99 -9.10 14.57
C LEU A 267 -35.42 -9.34 14.07
N TYR A 268 -35.60 -9.57 12.77
CA TYR A 268 -36.91 -9.92 12.20
C TYR A 268 -37.42 -11.26 12.75
N ARG A 269 -36.55 -12.27 12.82
CA ARG A 269 -36.91 -13.59 13.39
C ARG A 269 -37.31 -13.49 14.85
N ASN A 270 -36.59 -12.71 15.65
CA ASN A 270 -36.88 -12.50 17.07
C ASN A 270 -38.22 -11.77 17.27
N LYS A 271 -38.53 -10.76 16.45
CA LYS A 271 -39.77 -9.97 16.57
C LYS A 271 -41.01 -10.67 16.00
N PHE A 272 -40.88 -11.42 14.90
CA PHE A 272 -42.04 -11.98 14.16
C PHE A 272 -42.13 -13.51 14.13
N GLY A 273 -41.11 -14.21 14.66
CA GLY A 273 -41.05 -15.67 14.73
C GLY A 273 -40.43 -16.34 13.49
N ALA A 274 -39.92 -17.56 13.68
CA ALA A 274 -39.18 -18.30 12.65
C ALA A 274 -40.02 -18.67 11.40
N ALA A 275 -41.31 -19.00 11.59
CA ALA A 275 -42.20 -19.36 10.49
C ALA A 275 -42.44 -18.21 9.50
N ALA A 276 -42.47 -16.97 9.98
CA ALA A 276 -42.61 -15.78 9.15
C ALA A 276 -41.35 -15.51 8.31
N MET A 277 -40.17 -15.85 8.84
CA MET A 277 -38.90 -15.67 8.15
C MET A 277 -38.57 -16.80 7.18
N GLN A 278 -39.02 -18.03 7.41
CA GLN A 278 -38.70 -19.20 6.60
C GLN A 278 -38.97 -19.02 5.08
N ILE A 279 -40.00 -18.25 4.73
CA ILE A 279 -40.36 -17.92 3.33
C ILE A 279 -39.33 -16.97 2.68
N LEU A 280 -38.79 -16.02 3.45
CA LEU A 280 -37.71 -15.13 3.01
C LEU A 280 -36.34 -15.81 3.00
N GLU A 281 -36.14 -16.80 3.86
CA GLU A 281 -34.88 -17.55 3.91
C GLU A 281 -34.72 -18.50 2.72
N ALA A 282 -35.83 -19.06 2.21
CA ALA A 282 -35.84 -19.94 1.03
C ALA A 282 -35.46 -19.21 -0.28
N THR A 283 -35.69 -17.90 -0.37
CA THR A 283 -35.35 -17.08 -1.55
C THR A 283 -33.92 -16.53 -1.53
N TYR A 284 -33.16 -16.77 -0.44
CA TYR A 284 -31.83 -16.20 -0.22
C TYR A 284 -30.78 -17.24 0.25
N GLY A 285 -30.97 -18.51 -0.12
CA GLY A 285 -30.12 -19.63 0.33
C GLY A 285 -28.95 -20.02 -0.58
N GLY A 286 -28.65 -19.28 -1.66
CA GLY A 286 -27.74 -19.72 -2.72
C GLY A 286 -26.54 -18.81 -3.00
N THR A 287 -25.53 -19.37 -3.67
CA THR A 287 -24.37 -18.66 -4.26
C THR A 287 -24.68 -18.01 -5.61
N GLN A 288 -25.95 -17.95 -6.02
CA GLN A 288 -26.40 -17.32 -7.26
C GLN A 288 -26.92 -15.91 -6.98
N GLU A 289 -26.90 -15.05 -8.01
CA GLU A 289 -27.49 -13.71 -7.96
C GLU A 289 -28.93 -13.79 -7.43
N THR A 290 -29.21 -13.02 -6.37
CA THR A 290 -30.52 -12.99 -5.76
C THR A 290 -31.53 -12.42 -6.75
N ASP A 291 -32.61 -13.13 -7.06
CA ASP A 291 -33.75 -12.54 -7.78
C ASP A 291 -34.47 -11.55 -6.85
N TYR A 292 -34.04 -10.29 -6.94
CA TYR A 292 -34.61 -9.20 -6.15
C TYR A 292 -36.10 -9.00 -6.39
N SER A 293 -36.60 -9.32 -7.59
CA SER A 293 -38.02 -9.18 -7.89
C SER A 293 -38.84 -10.22 -7.14
N ALA A 294 -38.42 -11.49 -7.18
CA ALA A 294 -39.05 -12.58 -6.44
C ALA A 294 -38.93 -12.37 -4.91
N PHE A 295 -37.77 -11.88 -4.45
CA PHE A 295 -37.56 -11.53 -3.05
C PHE A 295 -38.53 -10.43 -2.58
N MET A 296 -38.67 -9.34 -3.35
CA MET A 296 -39.56 -8.23 -2.98
C MET A 296 -41.04 -8.63 -2.93
N VAL A 297 -41.48 -9.57 -3.78
CA VAL A 297 -42.84 -10.12 -3.70
C VAL A 297 -43.07 -10.79 -2.36
N LYS A 298 -42.15 -11.66 -1.91
CA LYS A 298 -42.25 -12.33 -0.61
C LYS A 298 -42.09 -11.38 0.58
N TYR A 299 -41.26 -10.35 0.42
CA TYR A 299 -41.12 -9.28 1.42
C TYR A 299 -42.43 -8.51 1.61
N ASN A 300 -43.08 -8.12 0.52
CA ASN A 300 -44.34 -7.39 0.56
C ASN A 300 -45.48 -8.26 1.13
N GLU A 301 -45.51 -9.55 0.81
CA GLU A 301 -46.44 -10.51 1.43
C GLU A 301 -46.24 -10.58 2.96
N LEU A 302 -45.00 -10.65 3.44
CA LEU A 302 -44.70 -10.63 4.87
C LEU A 302 -45.20 -9.34 5.53
N ALA A 303 -44.86 -8.19 4.96
CA ALA A 303 -45.27 -6.88 5.48
C ALA A 303 -46.80 -6.75 5.54
N ALA A 304 -47.51 -7.20 4.50
CA ALA A 304 -48.96 -7.22 4.45
C ALA A 304 -49.57 -8.14 5.53
N ASN A 305 -48.98 -9.31 5.77
CA ASN A 305 -49.42 -10.25 6.81
C ASN A 305 -49.20 -9.68 8.22
N ILE A 306 -48.13 -8.93 8.44
CA ILE A 306 -47.88 -8.24 9.72
C ILE A 306 -48.92 -7.12 9.94
N ASP A 307 -49.18 -6.28 8.93
CA ASP A 307 -50.19 -5.20 9.03
C ASP A 307 -51.61 -5.77 9.18
N ALA A 308 -51.93 -6.90 8.55
CA ALA A 308 -53.26 -7.52 8.61
C ALA A 308 -53.70 -7.89 10.04
N LYS A 309 -52.77 -8.27 10.93
CA LYS A 309 -53.07 -8.60 12.35
C LYS A 309 -53.64 -7.42 13.14
N TRP A 310 -53.33 -6.20 12.71
CA TRP A 310 -53.74 -4.96 13.35
C TRP A 310 -54.93 -4.29 12.66
N LYS A 311 -55.50 -4.90 11.61
CA LYS A 311 -56.74 -4.44 10.97
C LYS A 311 -57.97 -4.88 11.78
N GLY A 312 -58.98 -4.00 11.83
CA GLY A 312 -60.25 -4.24 12.51
C GLY A 312 -60.34 -3.60 13.90
N LYS A 313 -61.42 -3.92 14.61
CA LYS A 313 -61.74 -3.38 15.95
C LYS A 313 -61.81 -4.53 16.97
N THR A 314 -61.51 -4.24 18.22
CA THR A 314 -61.61 -5.21 19.33
C THR A 314 -62.32 -4.58 20.51
N TRP A 315 -62.90 -5.41 21.36
CA TRP A 315 -63.51 -4.96 22.61
C TRP A 315 -62.42 -4.87 23.69
N ILE A 316 -62.37 -3.74 24.39
CA ILE A 316 -61.50 -3.55 25.55
C ILE A 316 -62.34 -3.16 26.77
N LEU A 317 -61.91 -3.64 27.94
CA LEU A 317 -62.47 -3.23 29.23
C LEU A 317 -61.88 -1.87 29.61
N VAL A 318 -62.74 -0.90 29.96
CA VAL A 318 -62.33 0.44 30.37
C VAL A 318 -63.06 0.82 31.66
N PHE A 319 -62.39 1.52 32.57
CA PHE A 319 -62.95 2.00 33.85
C PHE A 319 -63.83 3.26 33.67
N SER A 320 -64.70 3.26 32.66
CA SER A 320 -65.72 4.29 32.42
C SER A 320 -66.98 3.65 31.82
N LEU A 321 -68.16 4.24 32.02
CA LEU A 321 -69.41 3.71 31.46
C LEU A 321 -69.59 4.17 30.00
N PRO A 322 -69.83 3.26 29.03
CA PRO A 322 -69.94 1.80 29.17
C PRO A 322 -68.58 1.10 29.31
N PHE A 323 -68.51 0.10 30.21
CA PHE A 323 -67.30 -0.63 30.64
C PHE A 323 -66.61 -1.46 29.54
N LEU A 324 -67.24 -1.55 28.37
CA LEU A 324 -66.72 -2.18 27.16
C LEU A 324 -66.70 -1.13 26.05
N LYS A 325 -65.50 -0.80 25.56
CA LYS A 325 -65.31 0.12 24.44
C LYS A 325 -64.85 -0.66 23.21
N TYR A 326 -65.48 -0.40 22.07
CA TYR A 326 -65.08 -0.98 20.79
C TYR A 326 -64.05 -0.08 20.12
N VAL A 327 -62.79 -0.50 20.14
CA VAL A 327 -61.65 0.34 19.77
C VAL A 327 -60.91 -0.27 18.58
N PRO A 328 -60.43 0.53 17.61
CA PRO A 328 -59.53 0.04 16.55
C PRO A 328 -58.31 -0.65 17.14
N LYS A 329 -57.96 -1.85 16.64
CA LYS A 329 -56.78 -2.58 17.13
C LYS A 329 -55.49 -1.78 17.02
N LYS A 330 -55.39 -0.86 16.04
CA LYS A 330 -54.25 0.07 15.88
C LYS A 330 -54.06 1.07 17.03
N GLU A 331 -55.10 1.37 17.80
CA GLU A 331 -55.00 2.22 19.00
C GLU A 331 -54.44 1.46 20.21
N LEU A 332 -54.48 0.12 20.16
CA LEU A 332 -53.88 -0.77 21.17
C LEU A 332 -52.48 -1.23 20.79
N GLN A 333 -52.05 -0.93 19.56
CA GLN A 333 -50.70 -1.23 19.10
C GLN A 333 -49.71 -0.39 19.92
N GLY A 334 -48.79 -1.05 20.61
CA GLY A 334 -47.69 -0.40 21.30
C GLY A 334 -46.80 0.41 20.34
N GLU A 335 -45.95 1.27 20.89
CA GLU A 335 -45.06 2.17 20.12
C GLU A 335 -44.15 1.40 19.15
N TYR A 336 -43.74 0.18 19.50
CA TYR A 336 -42.84 -0.66 18.70
C TYR A 336 -43.45 -2.03 18.35
N GLU A 337 -44.78 -2.11 18.27
CA GLU A 337 -45.48 -3.34 17.86
C GLU A 337 -45.83 -3.34 16.37
N GLY A 338 -45.94 -4.52 15.75
CA GLY A 338 -46.35 -4.66 14.35
C GLY A 338 -45.45 -3.89 13.38
N MET A 339 -46.05 -3.17 12.43
CA MET A 339 -45.30 -2.35 11.47
C MET A 339 -44.62 -1.12 12.09
N ARG A 340 -44.96 -0.72 13.33
CA ARG A 340 -44.32 0.41 14.01
C ARG A 340 -42.87 0.15 14.38
N TYR A 341 -42.53 -1.12 14.63
CA TYR A 341 -41.14 -1.55 14.79
C TYR A 341 -40.26 -1.21 13.57
N PHE A 342 -40.88 -1.12 12.38
CA PHE A 342 -40.24 -0.81 11.12
C PHE A 342 -40.42 0.65 10.67
N GLU A 343 -41.12 1.51 11.42
CA GLU A 343 -41.51 2.86 10.95
C GLU A 343 -40.31 3.69 10.49
N ASP A 344 -39.14 3.48 11.08
CA ASP A 344 -37.89 4.14 10.74
C ASP A 344 -37.09 3.45 9.61
N MET A 345 -37.27 2.14 9.40
CA MET A 345 -36.51 1.34 8.43
C MET A 345 -37.33 0.22 7.75
N GLN A 346 -38.43 0.58 7.08
CA GLN A 346 -39.34 -0.38 6.43
C GLN A 346 -38.71 -1.28 5.36
N ASN A 347 -37.55 -0.94 4.80
CA ASN A 347 -36.85 -1.74 3.78
C ASN A 347 -35.46 -2.18 4.24
N ALA A 348 -35.20 -2.26 5.56
CA ALA A 348 -33.88 -2.57 6.11
C ALA A 348 -33.26 -3.84 5.53
N LEU A 349 -34.04 -4.91 5.42
CA LEU A 349 -33.57 -6.20 4.92
C LEU A 349 -33.27 -6.16 3.40
N PRO A 350 -34.20 -5.75 2.51
CA PRO A 350 -33.91 -5.59 1.09
C PRO A 350 -32.69 -4.68 0.82
N VAL A 351 -32.57 -3.57 1.54
CA VAL A 351 -31.45 -2.63 1.38
C VAL A 351 -30.13 -3.27 1.82
N ALA A 352 -30.11 -3.93 2.98
CA ALA A 352 -28.91 -4.61 3.45
C ALA A 352 -28.43 -5.71 2.47
N MET A 353 -29.36 -6.42 1.84
CA MET A 353 -29.05 -7.44 0.82
C MET A 353 -28.43 -6.82 -0.44
N LEU A 354 -29.03 -5.74 -0.95
CA LEU A 354 -28.48 -4.97 -2.08
C LEU A 354 -27.08 -4.46 -1.78
N ASP A 355 -26.85 -3.94 -0.57
CA ASP A 355 -25.55 -3.45 -0.14
C ASP A 355 -24.51 -4.59 -0.07
N ALA A 356 -24.91 -5.78 0.40
CA ALA A 356 -24.03 -6.95 0.45
C ALA A 356 -23.63 -7.44 -0.95
N ASP A 357 -24.56 -7.51 -1.91
CA ASP A 357 -24.26 -7.92 -3.27
C ASP A 357 -23.40 -6.87 -4.01
N LYS A 358 -23.68 -5.58 -3.82
CA LYS A 358 -22.80 -4.51 -4.31
C LYS A 358 -21.38 -4.62 -3.74
N ALA A 359 -21.25 -4.92 -2.45
CA ALA A 359 -19.95 -5.07 -1.81
C ALA A 359 -19.20 -6.32 -2.33
N ARG A 360 -19.89 -7.43 -2.62
CA ARG A 360 -19.31 -8.63 -3.28
C ARG A 360 -18.76 -8.31 -4.66
N LEU A 361 -19.54 -7.61 -5.49
CA LEU A 361 -19.09 -7.19 -6.82
C LEU A 361 -17.87 -6.26 -6.72
N LYS A 362 -17.89 -5.32 -5.78
CA LYS A 362 -16.79 -4.39 -5.54
C LYS A 362 -15.51 -5.11 -5.09
N GLU A 363 -15.59 -6.05 -4.15
CA GLU A 363 -14.42 -6.84 -3.74
C GLU A 363 -13.86 -7.65 -4.92
N SER A 364 -14.73 -8.29 -5.72
CA SER A 364 -14.32 -9.07 -6.89
C SER A 364 -13.57 -8.20 -7.91
N ASP A 365 -14.10 -7.02 -8.22
CA ASP A 365 -13.46 -6.03 -9.10
C ASP A 365 -12.12 -5.54 -8.52
N SER A 366 -12.07 -5.22 -7.22
CA SER A 366 -10.83 -4.81 -6.55
C SER A 366 -9.76 -5.91 -6.56
N ARG A 367 -10.14 -7.18 -6.39
CA ARG A 367 -9.21 -8.32 -6.50
C ARG A 367 -8.66 -8.46 -7.92
N GLN A 368 -9.53 -8.35 -8.93
CA GLN A 368 -9.10 -8.41 -10.33
C GLN A 368 -8.15 -7.25 -10.69
N LYS A 369 -8.46 -6.03 -10.24
CA LYS A 369 -7.62 -4.85 -10.42
C LYS A 369 -6.27 -5.00 -9.72
N LEU A 370 -6.23 -5.52 -8.50
CA LEU A 370 -4.98 -5.80 -7.79
C LEU A 370 -4.11 -6.80 -8.55
N ALA A 371 -4.69 -7.94 -8.98
CA ALA A 371 -3.97 -8.93 -9.75
C ALA A 371 -3.44 -8.35 -11.09
N ALA A 372 -4.24 -7.53 -11.79
CA ALA A 372 -3.82 -6.87 -13.02
C ALA A 372 -2.69 -5.85 -12.78
N LYS A 373 -2.77 -5.07 -11.70
CA LYS A 373 -1.74 -4.13 -11.27
C LYS A 373 -0.40 -4.84 -11.01
N ILE A 374 -0.42 -5.95 -10.25
CA ILE A 374 0.79 -6.73 -9.95
C ILE A 374 1.38 -7.35 -11.22
N LYS A 375 0.54 -7.91 -12.10
CA LYS A 375 1.01 -8.42 -13.41
C LYS A 375 1.69 -7.33 -14.23
N THR A 376 1.12 -6.12 -14.23
CA THR A 376 1.70 -4.98 -14.96
C THR A 376 3.05 -4.57 -14.38
N SER A 377 3.15 -4.44 -13.05
CA SER A 377 4.40 -4.12 -12.37
C SER A 377 5.46 -5.23 -12.55
N TYR A 378 5.05 -6.51 -12.53
CA TYR A 378 5.92 -7.65 -12.83
C TYR A 378 6.50 -7.56 -14.24
N LEU A 379 5.66 -7.32 -15.26
CA LEU A 379 6.12 -7.15 -16.64
C LEU A 379 7.05 -5.92 -16.79
N GLY A 380 6.76 -4.84 -16.07
CA GLY A 380 7.65 -3.67 -15.99
C GLY A 380 9.04 -4.02 -15.45
N VAL A 381 9.11 -4.85 -14.40
CA VAL A 381 10.39 -5.36 -13.89
C VAL A 381 11.08 -6.23 -14.94
N LYS A 382 10.36 -7.15 -15.60
CA LYS A 382 10.94 -8.02 -16.65
C LYS A 382 11.51 -7.24 -17.83
N GLN A 383 10.85 -6.15 -18.22
CA GLN A 383 11.38 -5.25 -19.22
C GLN A 383 12.69 -4.59 -18.76
N ALA A 384 12.71 -4.02 -17.55
CA ALA A 384 13.91 -3.40 -16.99
C ALA A 384 15.05 -4.41 -16.75
N GLU A 385 14.71 -5.65 -16.36
CA GLU A 385 15.63 -6.77 -16.19
C GLU A 385 16.34 -7.10 -17.51
N SER A 386 15.57 -7.22 -18.60
CA SER A 386 16.11 -7.46 -19.94
C SER A 386 17.02 -6.31 -20.41
N THR A 387 16.61 -5.06 -20.23
CA THR A 387 17.45 -3.90 -20.57
C THR A 387 18.76 -3.89 -19.79
N TYR A 388 18.73 -4.22 -18.49
CA TYR A 388 19.93 -4.30 -17.66
C TYR A 388 20.86 -5.43 -18.10
N ILE A 389 20.33 -6.62 -18.42
CA ILE A 389 21.11 -7.74 -18.97
C ILE A 389 21.80 -7.36 -20.28
N LEU A 390 21.09 -6.68 -21.18
CA LEU A 390 21.66 -6.22 -22.45
C LEU A 390 22.80 -5.22 -22.23
N ALA A 391 22.64 -4.27 -21.29
CA ALA A 391 23.69 -3.33 -20.92
C ALA A 391 24.92 -4.05 -20.36
N MET A 392 24.74 -5.04 -19.48
CA MET A 392 25.84 -5.83 -18.91
C MET A 392 26.60 -6.59 -20.00
N LYS A 393 25.90 -7.23 -20.94
CA LYS A 393 26.52 -7.90 -22.09
C LYS A 393 27.29 -6.93 -22.98
N ALA A 394 26.77 -5.72 -23.21
CA ALA A 394 27.45 -4.67 -23.96
C ALA A 394 28.73 -4.20 -23.25
N LEU A 395 28.72 -4.06 -21.93
CA LEU A 395 29.91 -3.75 -21.13
C LEU A 395 30.96 -4.86 -21.20
N ASP A 396 30.55 -6.13 -21.12
CA ASP A 396 31.49 -7.25 -21.25
C ASP A 396 32.16 -7.26 -22.62
N LYS A 397 31.41 -6.95 -23.69
CA LYS A 397 31.97 -6.78 -25.03
C LYS A 397 32.93 -5.59 -25.10
N ALA A 398 32.55 -4.42 -24.56
CA ALA A 398 33.40 -3.24 -24.53
C ALA A 398 34.72 -3.51 -23.79
N LYS A 399 34.68 -4.21 -22.64
CA LYS A 399 35.87 -4.67 -21.91
C LYS A 399 36.77 -5.58 -22.73
N GLN A 400 36.19 -6.50 -23.50
CA GLN A 400 36.96 -7.38 -24.39
C GLN A 400 37.62 -6.58 -25.52
N ASP A 401 36.90 -5.61 -26.10
CA ASP A 401 37.41 -4.75 -27.16
C ASP A 401 38.52 -3.83 -26.64
N THR A 402 38.40 -3.28 -25.42
CA THR A 402 39.47 -2.54 -24.75
C THR A 402 40.70 -3.41 -24.56
N LYS A 403 40.56 -4.64 -24.04
CA LYS A 403 41.70 -5.55 -23.86
C LYS A 403 42.43 -5.84 -25.18
N LYS A 404 41.69 -6.10 -26.26
CA LYS A 404 42.27 -6.30 -27.60
C LYS A 404 42.96 -5.04 -28.12
N ALA A 405 42.38 -3.86 -27.88
CA ALA A 405 43.00 -2.59 -28.25
C ALA A 405 44.29 -2.35 -27.47
N GLU A 406 44.31 -2.64 -26.16
CA GLU A 406 45.51 -2.55 -25.32
C GLU A 406 46.63 -3.48 -25.81
N GLU A 407 46.29 -4.71 -26.24
CA GLU A 407 47.23 -5.63 -26.87
C GLU A 407 47.77 -5.09 -28.19
N LYS A 408 46.90 -4.65 -29.11
CA LYS A 408 47.30 -4.05 -30.39
C LYS A 408 48.21 -2.84 -30.21
N LYS A 409 47.96 -2.02 -29.19
CA LYS A 409 48.80 -0.86 -28.87
C LYS A 409 50.20 -1.29 -28.41
N LYS A 410 50.33 -2.36 -27.60
CA LYS A 410 51.63 -2.91 -27.20
C LYS A 410 52.47 -3.35 -28.41
N PHE A 411 51.82 -3.77 -29.49
CA PHE A 411 52.47 -4.12 -30.76
C PHE A 411 52.58 -2.95 -31.76
N GLY A 412 52.26 -1.72 -31.36
CA GLY A 412 52.33 -0.54 -32.22
C GLY A 412 51.32 -0.51 -33.38
N MET A 413 50.29 -1.36 -33.33
CA MET A 413 49.31 -1.53 -34.41
C MET A 413 48.18 -0.49 -34.39
N ILE A 414 48.02 0.24 -33.29
CA ILE A 414 47.04 1.33 -33.15
C ILE A 414 47.69 2.52 -32.44
N LYS A 415 47.18 3.73 -32.69
CA LYS A 415 47.63 4.94 -32.01
C LYS A 415 46.98 5.09 -30.62
N GLN A 416 47.51 6.00 -29.81
CA GLN A 416 46.96 6.28 -28.47
C GLN A 416 45.51 6.75 -28.55
N GLU A 417 45.19 7.60 -29.52
CA GLU A 417 43.86 8.18 -29.70
C GLU A 417 42.81 7.09 -29.99
N GLU A 418 43.18 6.05 -30.73
CA GLU A 418 42.32 4.90 -31.01
C GLU A 418 42.07 4.06 -29.75
N LEU A 419 43.09 3.89 -28.89
CA LEU A 419 42.88 3.23 -27.59
C LEU A 419 41.97 4.05 -26.68
N ASP A 420 42.17 5.37 -26.63
CA ASP A 420 41.39 6.27 -25.78
C ASP A 420 39.92 6.31 -26.22
N ALA A 421 39.65 6.24 -27.53
CA ALA A 421 38.30 6.11 -28.06
C ALA A 421 37.62 4.80 -27.60
N VAL A 422 38.32 3.67 -27.63
CA VAL A 422 37.77 2.38 -27.15
C VAL A 422 37.53 2.41 -25.63
N LYS A 423 38.44 3.01 -24.85
CA LYS A 423 38.26 3.19 -23.40
C LYS A 423 37.08 4.08 -23.06
N ALA A 424 36.84 5.13 -23.85
CA ALA A 424 35.66 5.99 -23.68
C ALA A 424 34.35 5.22 -23.93
N LEU A 425 34.33 4.29 -24.89
CA LEU A 425 33.17 3.41 -25.13
C LEU A 425 32.94 2.44 -23.96
N GLU A 426 33.99 1.89 -23.34
CA GLU A 426 33.86 1.08 -22.12
C GLU A 426 33.31 1.90 -20.95
N GLU A 427 33.82 3.13 -20.74
CA GLU A 427 33.34 4.05 -19.71
C GLU A 427 31.84 4.36 -19.93
N GLN A 428 31.44 4.66 -21.17
CA GLN A 428 30.04 4.87 -21.55
C GLN A 428 29.17 3.63 -21.32
N ALA A 429 29.66 2.43 -21.68
CA ALA A 429 28.93 1.19 -21.43
C ALA A 429 28.73 0.94 -19.93
N ASN A 430 29.72 1.27 -19.10
CA ASN A 430 29.63 1.14 -17.65
C ASN A 430 28.63 2.14 -17.03
N GLU A 431 28.53 3.35 -17.58
CA GLU A 431 27.48 4.32 -17.22
C GLU A 431 26.09 3.77 -17.55
N VAL A 432 25.90 3.19 -18.74
CA VAL A 432 24.62 2.59 -19.17
C VAL A 432 24.25 1.40 -18.27
N VAL A 433 25.21 0.55 -17.88
CA VAL A 433 24.99 -0.53 -16.89
C VAL A 433 24.53 0.01 -15.54
N THR A 434 25.05 1.16 -15.13
CA THR A 434 24.68 1.78 -13.86
C THR A 434 23.29 2.39 -13.94
N SER A 435 22.97 3.14 -15.00
CA SER A 435 21.64 3.75 -15.15
C SER A 435 20.53 2.71 -15.30
N THR A 436 20.76 1.66 -16.10
CA THR A 436 19.80 0.57 -16.30
C THR A 436 19.61 -0.28 -15.04
N PHE A 437 20.66 -0.48 -14.24
CA PHE A 437 20.53 -1.08 -12.91
C PHE A 437 19.64 -0.27 -11.97
N LEU A 438 19.81 1.06 -11.92
CA LEU A 438 18.99 1.91 -11.06
C LEU A 438 17.53 1.91 -11.51
N ALA A 439 17.27 1.90 -12.82
CA ALA A 439 15.93 1.74 -13.37
C ALA A 439 15.30 0.37 -13.02
N TYR A 440 16.09 -0.70 -13.08
CA TYR A 440 15.66 -2.03 -12.62
C TYR A 440 15.35 -2.05 -11.12
N LYS A 441 16.22 -1.47 -10.29
CA LYS A 441 16.03 -1.37 -8.83
C LYS A 441 14.77 -0.59 -8.47
N LEU A 442 14.52 0.55 -9.11
CA LEU A 442 13.28 1.32 -8.94
C LEU A 442 12.04 0.53 -9.34
N SER A 443 12.13 -0.23 -10.45
CA SER A 443 11.03 -1.09 -10.90
C SER A 443 10.76 -2.22 -9.89
N LEU A 444 11.81 -2.82 -9.33
CA LEU A 444 11.69 -3.82 -8.25
C LEU A 444 11.03 -3.24 -7.01
N SER A 445 11.46 -2.06 -6.56
CA SER A 445 10.89 -1.42 -5.37
C SER A 445 9.42 -1.02 -5.57
N LYS A 446 9.03 -0.66 -6.81
CA LYS A 446 7.62 -0.48 -7.15
C LYS A 446 6.82 -1.78 -7.05
N LEU A 447 7.34 -2.88 -7.61
CA LEU A 447 6.72 -4.20 -7.48
C LEU A 447 6.62 -4.62 -6.01
N ASP A 448 7.63 -4.32 -5.21
CA ASP A 448 7.63 -4.60 -3.77
C ASP A 448 6.52 -3.84 -3.05
N LEU A 449 6.34 -2.54 -3.32
CA LEU A 449 5.21 -1.77 -2.79
C LEU A 449 3.86 -2.34 -3.25
N ASP A 450 3.72 -2.64 -4.54
CA ASP A 450 2.48 -3.17 -5.13
C ASP A 450 2.11 -4.57 -4.58
N THR A 451 3.09 -5.27 -4.00
CA THR A 451 2.93 -6.59 -3.37
C THR A 451 3.05 -6.53 -1.84
N SER A 452 3.01 -5.32 -1.27
CA SER A 452 3.11 -5.05 0.17
C SER A 452 4.37 -5.67 0.84
N GLY A 453 5.54 -5.48 0.24
CA GLY A 453 6.80 -6.03 0.75
C GLY A 453 6.97 -7.52 0.42
N GLY A 454 6.49 -7.96 -0.75
CA GLY A 454 6.53 -9.36 -1.17
C GLY A 454 7.80 -9.79 -1.89
N VAL A 455 8.62 -8.84 -2.36
CA VAL A 455 9.78 -9.14 -3.21
C VAL A 455 10.96 -9.62 -2.37
N ALA A 456 11.47 -10.80 -2.68
CA ALA A 456 12.65 -11.37 -2.05
C ALA A 456 13.93 -10.89 -2.75
N TYR A 457 14.63 -9.93 -2.14
CA TYR A 457 15.91 -9.41 -2.63
C TYR A 457 17.08 -10.37 -2.38
N ARG A 458 17.99 -10.45 -3.35
CA ARG A 458 19.29 -11.13 -3.25
C ARG A 458 20.41 -10.15 -3.53
N ASN A 459 21.50 -10.27 -2.78
CA ASN A 459 22.69 -9.45 -2.97
C ASN A 459 23.51 -9.95 -4.17
N GLY A 460 24.09 -9.02 -4.93
CA GLY A 460 24.96 -9.30 -6.06
C GLY A 460 24.38 -8.82 -7.40
N ASN A 461 25.09 -9.16 -8.48
CA ASN A 461 24.66 -8.86 -9.83
C ASN A 461 23.60 -9.87 -10.29
N LEU A 462 22.70 -9.40 -11.15
CA LEU A 462 21.70 -10.22 -11.80
C LEU A 462 22.38 -11.28 -12.71
N PRO A 463 21.97 -12.56 -12.67
CA PRO A 463 22.48 -13.56 -13.59
C PRO A 463 22.04 -13.28 -15.03
N TYR A 464 22.84 -13.73 -16.01
CA TYR A 464 22.52 -13.54 -17.44
C TYR A 464 21.37 -14.41 -17.95
N GLN A 465 21.09 -15.52 -17.27
CA GLN A 465 19.99 -16.42 -17.57
C GLN A 465 18.85 -16.12 -16.60
N VAL A 466 17.80 -15.50 -17.11
CA VAL A 466 16.58 -15.19 -16.38
C VAL A 466 15.37 -15.61 -17.22
N ASP A 467 14.27 -15.88 -16.54
CA ASP A 467 12.96 -16.08 -17.16
C ASP A 467 12.59 -14.84 -17.99
N SER A 468 12.14 -15.06 -19.23
CA SER A 468 11.86 -13.97 -20.19
C SER A 468 10.61 -13.15 -19.84
N GLY A 469 9.70 -13.72 -19.04
CA GLY A 469 8.37 -13.17 -18.80
C GLY A 469 7.44 -13.15 -20.02
N LEU A 470 7.84 -13.75 -21.15
CA LEU A 470 7.07 -13.77 -22.41
C LEU A 470 6.14 -14.98 -22.51
N ASP A 471 6.36 -16.01 -21.70
CA ASP A 471 5.51 -17.20 -21.71
C ASP A 471 4.08 -16.81 -21.30
N PRO A 472 3.04 -17.40 -21.95
CA PRO A 472 1.66 -17.14 -21.60
C PRO A 472 1.40 -17.39 -20.11
N LEU A 473 0.73 -16.44 -19.45
CA LEU A 473 0.36 -16.59 -18.04
C LEU A 473 -0.72 -17.66 -17.86
N ILE A 474 -0.29 -18.92 -17.70
CA ILE A 474 -1.10 -20.04 -17.21
C ILE A 474 -1.70 -19.66 -15.84
N LYS A 475 -3.04 -19.66 -15.74
CA LYS A 475 -3.76 -19.42 -14.48
C LYS A 475 -3.28 -20.42 -13.41
N PRO A 476 -3.13 -20.00 -12.14
CA PRO A 476 -2.85 -20.95 -11.09
C PRO A 476 -4.06 -21.90 -10.97
N PRO A 477 -3.86 -23.18 -10.64
CA PRO A 477 -4.96 -24.06 -10.29
C PRO A 477 -5.72 -23.42 -9.12
N ALA A 478 -7.03 -23.18 -9.29
CA ALA A 478 -7.85 -22.65 -8.20
C ALA A 478 -7.89 -23.71 -7.09
N PRO A 479 -7.25 -23.48 -5.93
CA PRO A 479 -7.38 -24.42 -4.85
C PRO A 479 -8.81 -24.27 -4.31
N ASP A 480 -9.51 -25.38 -4.19
CA ASP A 480 -10.83 -25.41 -3.58
C ASP A 480 -10.64 -25.34 -2.05
N LEU A 481 -10.58 -24.12 -1.53
CA LEU A 481 -10.21 -23.81 -0.16
C LEU A 481 -11.40 -23.87 0.82
N LEU A 482 -12.64 -24.01 0.36
CA LEU A 482 -13.79 -24.00 1.27
C LEU A 482 -13.89 -25.32 2.04
N LEU A 483 -13.85 -25.26 3.37
CA LEU A 483 -13.98 -26.43 4.25
C LEU A 483 -15.34 -26.51 4.95
N GLY A 484 -16.03 -25.38 5.12
CA GLY A 484 -17.37 -25.31 5.71
C GLY A 484 -17.71 -23.93 6.26
N GLY A 485 -18.52 -23.88 7.31
CA GLY A 485 -18.93 -22.67 8.02
C GLY A 485 -18.74 -22.74 9.54
N TRP A 486 -18.88 -21.60 10.20
CA TRP A 486 -18.85 -21.47 11.65
C TRP A 486 -19.96 -20.53 12.14
N LYS A 487 -20.36 -20.69 13.39
CA LYS A 487 -21.39 -19.90 14.07
C LYS A 487 -20.95 -19.54 15.48
N LEU A 488 -21.36 -18.37 15.95
CA LEU A 488 -21.14 -17.85 17.29
C LEU A 488 -22.47 -17.37 17.88
N GLU A 489 -22.90 -17.97 18.98
CA GLU A 489 -24.14 -17.62 19.67
C GLU A 489 -23.87 -17.14 21.10
N PRO A 490 -24.55 -16.10 21.61
CA PRO A 490 -24.46 -15.72 23.02
C PRO A 490 -25.07 -16.82 23.91
N ALA A 491 -24.35 -17.24 24.94
CA ALA A 491 -24.76 -18.30 25.86
C ALA A 491 -25.34 -17.75 27.18
N ALA A 492 -24.79 -16.63 27.66
CA ALA A 492 -25.20 -15.91 28.86
C ALA A 492 -25.04 -14.41 28.60
N GLU A 493 -25.92 -13.57 29.17
CA GLU A 493 -25.97 -12.11 28.94
C GLU A 493 -24.58 -11.46 29.01
N GLY A 494 -24.03 -11.11 27.84
CA GLY A 494 -22.81 -10.32 27.69
C GLY A 494 -21.47 -10.99 28.04
N MET A 495 -21.43 -12.18 28.65
CA MET A 495 -20.18 -12.76 29.17
C MET A 495 -19.54 -13.89 28.34
N THR A 496 -20.34 -14.81 27.80
CA THR A 496 -19.84 -16.02 27.12
C THR A 496 -20.59 -16.34 25.84
N SER A 497 -19.88 -16.89 24.85
CA SER A 497 -20.41 -17.30 23.55
C SER A 497 -20.11 -18.77 23.28
N ARG A 498 -21.01 -19.43 22.55
CA ARG A 498 -20.86 -20.79 22.01
C ARG A 498 -20.38 -20.70 20.57
N PHE A 499 -19.28 -21.38 20.27
CA PHE A 499 -18.75 -21.51 18.93
C PHE A 499 -19.07 -22.91 18.37
N THR A 500 -19.64 -22.97 17.17
CA THR A 500 -20.02 -24.20 16.48
C THR A 500 -19.57 -24.21 15.03
N LEU A 501 -19.24 -25.40 14.52
CA LEU A 501 -18.94 -25.63 13.11
C LEU A 501 -20.23 -26.08 12.40
N VAL A 502 -20.50 -25.51 11.23
CA VAL A 502 -21.71 -25.78 10.43
C VAL A 502 -21.34 -26.04 8.98
N ASP A 503 -22.20 -26.75 8.24
CA ASP A 503 -22.11 -26.88 6.78
C ASP A 503 -20.73 -27.32 6.26
N LEU A 504 -20.09 -28.28 6.94
CA LEU A 504 -18.82 -28.86 6.49
C LEU A 504 -18.97 -29.48 5.10
N LYS A 505 -17.97 -29.26 4.25
CA LYS A 505 -18.01 -29.68 2.85
C LYS A 505 -18.10 -31.20 2.71
N GLY A 506 -18.93 -31.66 1.77
CA GLY A 506 -19.11 -33.09 1.47
C GLY A 506 -17.79 -33.81 1.22
N GLY A 507 -17.53 -34.88 1.98
CA GLY A 507 -16.29 -35.68 1.92
C GLY A 507 -15.23 -35.28 2.96
N TYR A 508 -15.32 -34.08 3.56
CA TYR A 508 -14.45 -33.65 4.65
C TYR A 508 -15.05 -34.08 6.00
N LYS A 509 -14.43 -35.09 6.64
CA LYS A 509 -14.96 -35.72 7.88
C LYS A 509 -13.93 -35.69 9.02
N PRO A 510 -13.67 -34.54 9.65
CA PRO A 510 -12.90 -34.52 10.88
C PRO A 510 -13.75 -35.03 12.05
N THR A 511 -13.09 -35.46 13.12
CA THR A 511 -13.72 -35.93 14.35
C THR A 511 -13.74 -34.85 15.44
N HIS A 512 -12.68 -34.04 15.51
CA HIS A 512 -12.49 -33.01 16.54
C HIS A 512 -11.93 -31.74 15.92
N PHE A 513 -12.07 -30.64 16.64
CA PHE A 513 -11.46 -29.36 16.33
C PHE A 513 -10.84 -28.71 17.58
N SER A 514 -9.89 -27.81 17.37
CA SER A 514 -9.40 -26.90 18.41
C SER A 514 -9.30 -25.50 17.82
N LEU A 515 -9.74 -24.49 18.57
CA LEU A 515 -9.66 -23.10 18.16
C LEU A 515 -8.39 -22.45 18.68
N HIS A 516 -7.71 -21.63 17.88
CA HIS A 516 -6.45 -21.00 18.23
C HIS A 516 -6.42 -19.54 17.83
N SER A 517 -5.66 -18.73 18.57
CA SER A 517 -5.39 -17.34 18.19
C SER A 517 -4.13 -17.24 17.32
N LYS A 518 -4.22 -16.55 16.18
CA LYS A 518 -3.11 -16.25 15.26
C LYS A 518 -2.03 -15.39 15.91
N LYS A 519 -2.40 -14.55 16.90
CA LYS A 519 -1.48 -13.62 17.57
C LYS A 519 -0.46 -14.31 18.48
N ASN A 520 -0.87 -15.36 19.17
CA ASN A 520 -0.04 -16.00 20.20
C ASN A 520 0.04 -17.53 20.06
N GLY A 521 -0.65 -18.12 19.08
CA GLY A 521 -0.69 -19.56 18.85
C GLY A 521 -1.36 -20.36 19.98
N LYS A 522 -2.02 -19.69 20.94
CA LYS A 522 -2.65 -20.35 22.08
C LYS A 522 -4.01 -20.90 21.68
N GLN A 523 -4.27 -22.10 22.18
CA GLN A 523 -5.57 -22.74 22.09
C GLN A 523 -6.59 -21.98 22.96
N ILE A 524 -7.79 -21.79 22.43
CA ILE A 524 -8.94 -21.20 23.12
C ILE A 524 -9.87 -22.35 23.51
N GLY A 525 -10.02 -22.56 24.82
CA GLY A 525 -10.74 -23.70 25.39
C GLY A 525 -10.13 -25.06 25.05
N GLU A 526 -10.89 -26.12 25.26
CA GLU A 526 -10.44 -27.49 25.05
C GLU A 526 -10.67 -27.97 23.60
N ARG A 527 -10.10 -29.13 23.27
CA ARG A 527 -10.34 -29.79 21.98
C ARG A 527 -11.74 -30.39 22.01
N THR A 528 -12.57 -30.00 21.06
CA THR A 528 -14.01 -30.29 21.06
C THR A 528 -14.38 -31.22 19.91
N ALA A 529 -15.30 -32.16 20.12
CA ALA A 529 -15.83 -32.97 19.04
C ALA A 529 -16.58 -32.08 18.03
N ILE A 530 -16.59 -32.45 16.75
CA ILE A 530 -17.24 -31.60 15.72
C ILE A 530 -18.75 -31.44 15.91
N THR A 531 -19.38 -32.41 16.58
CA THR A 531 -20.81 -32.35 16.93
C THR A 531 -21.11 -31.45 18.12
N ASP A 532 -20.08 -31.06 18.88
CA ASP A 532 -20.22 -30.35 20.14
C ASP A 532 -19.89 -28.85 19.98
N GLU A 533 -20.26 -28.08 21.00
CA GLU A 533 -20.12 -26.63 21.01
C GLU A 533 -18.98 -26.21 21.95
N LEU A 534 -18.18 -25.23 21.53
CA LEU A 534 -17.11 -24.65 22.37
C LEU A 534 -17.63 -23.40 23.09
N LEU A 535 -17.82 -23.49 24.41
CA LEU A 535 -18.20 -22.35 25.25
C LEU A 535 -16.95 -21.60 25.76
N HIS A 536 -16.87 -20.29 25.51
CA HIS A 536 -15.78 -19.46 26.04
C HIS A 536 -16.22 -18.01 26.28
N LEU A 537 -15.37 -17.22 26.97
CA LEU A 537 -15.56 -15.78 27.16
C LEU A 537 -15.69 -15.04 25.82
N ASN A 538 -16.61 -14.08 25.74
CA ASN A 538 -16.85 -13.25 24.55
C ASN A 538 -15.59 -12.54 24.05
N LEU A 539 -14.71 -12.15 24.98
CA LEU A 539 -13.44 -11.51 24.65
C LEU A 539 -12.54 -12.40 23.78
N ALA A 540 -12.60 -13.72 23.92
CA ALA A 540 -11.81 -14.63 23.09
C ALA A 540 -12.30 -14.67 21.64
N PHE A 541 -13.56 -14.30 21.41
CA PHE A 541 -14.19 -14.22 20.08
C PHE A 541 -14.34 -12.78 19.59
N SER A 542 -13.74 -11.80 20.29
CA SER A 542 -13.88 -10.40 19.93
C SER A 542 -13.32 -10.11 18.54
N ASP A 543 -12.35 -10.90 18.07
CA ASP A 543 -11.82 -10.81 16.73
C ASP A 543 -11.74 -12.20 16.07
N THR A 544 -12.80 -12.58 15.35
CA THR A 544 -12.86 -13.89 14.67
C THR A 544 -11.81 -14.02 13.56
N GLY A 545 -11.35 -12.91 12.96
CA GLY A 545 -10.31 -12.93 11.93
C GLY A 545 -8.90 -13.26 12.46
N ASP A 546 -8.69 -13.03 13.76
CA ASP A 546 -7.49 -13.43 14.50
C ASP A 546 -7.53 -14.89 14.95
N LEU A 547 -8.57 -15.64 14.60
CA LEU A 547 -8.73 -17.04 14.99
C LEU A 547 -8.52 -17.97 13.81
N TYR A 548 -8.07 -19.20 14.10
CA TYR A 548 -8.05 -20.30 13.14
C TYR A 548 -8.44 -21.60 13.84
N VAL A 549 -9.07 -22.50 13.10
CA VAL A 549 -9.44 -23.83 13.54
C VAL A 549 -8.39 -24.82 13.08
N VAL A 550 -7.99 -25.72 13.97
CA VAL A 550 -7.24 -26.92 13.61
C VAL A 550 -8.17 -28.12 13.67
N PHE A 551 -8.24 -28.87 12.58
CA PHE A 551 -9.08 -30.05 12.44
C PHE A 551 -8.29 -31.33 12.68
N TYR A 552 -8.97 -32.33 13.25
CA TYR A 552 -8.34 -33.61 13.58
C TYR A 552 -9.21 -34.81 13.27
N ASN A 553 -8.57 -35.92 12.95
CA ASN A 553 -9.18 -37.25 12.87
C ASN A 553 -8.52 -38.15 13.92
N GLY A 554 -9.24 -38.42 15.02
CA GLY A 554 -8.64 -38.93 16.25
C GLY A 554 -7.54 -37.99 16.74
N ASP A 555 -6.33 -38.51 16.94
CA ASP A 555 -5.16 -37.74 17.37
C ASP A 555 -4.35 -37.12 16.23
N LYS A 556 -4.68 -37.44 14.97
CA LYS A 556 -3.94 -36.92 13.82
C LYS A 556 -4.51 -35.57 13.37
N LYS A 557 -3.63 -34.57 13.30
CA LYS A 557 -3.91 -33.27 12.68
C LYS A 557 -4.15 -33.45 11.18
N MET A 558 -5.27 -32.92 10.69
CA MET A 558 -5.63 -32.95 9.27
C MET A 558 -5.29 -31.65 8.57
N ASP A 559 -6.04 -30.59 8.87
CA ASP A 559 -5.95 -29.29 8.19
C ASP A 559 -6.13 -28.14 9.18
N GLU A 560 -5.67 -26.96 8.77
CA GLU A 560 -5.96 -25.70 9.45
C GLU A 560 -6.90 -24.86 8.57
N ALA A 561 -7.82 -24.14 9.20
CA ALA A 561 -8.74 -23.25 8.51
C ALA A 561 -8.82 -21.89 9.18
N ASP A 562 -8.73 -20.85 8.38
CA ASP A 562 -9.01 -19.49 8.80
C ASP A 562 -10.52 -19.27 8.90
N LEU A 563 -10.94 -18.50 9.91
CA LEU A 563 -12.31 -18.03 10.02
C LEU A 563 -12.46 -16.77 9.16
N ASP A 564 -13.31 -16.84 8.15
CA ASP A 564 -13.72 -15.70 7.34
C ASP A 564 -15.12 -15.24 7.76
N GLY A 565 -15.34 -13.93 7.88
CA GLY A 565 -16.62 -13.32 8.32
C GLY A 565 -16.64 -12.79 9.76
N TYR A 566 -17.81 -12.31 10.19
CA TYR A 566 -18.09 -11.74 11.52
C TYR A 566 -19.14 -12.53 12.28
N ALA A 567 -19.11 -12.45 13.62
CA ALA A 567 -20.19 -12.98 14.44
C ALA A 567 -21.56 -12.42 13.97
N PRO A 568 -22.63 -13.24 13.94
CA PRO A 568 -22.74 -14.56 14.55
C PRO A 568 -22.39 -15.75 13.61
N LYS A 569 -21.93 -15.56 12.37
CA LYS A 569 -21.56 -16.69 11.48
C LYS A 569 -20.58 -16.30 10.37
N GLY A 570 -19.82 -17.28 9.89
CA GLY A 570 -18.91 -17.10 8.76
C GLY A 570 -18.51 -18.41 8.09
N THR A 571 -17.49 -18.35 7.24
CA THR A 571 -16.97 -19.49 6.46
C THR A 571 -15.60 -19.91 6.97
N LEU A 572 -15.23 -21.16 6.67
CA LEU A 572 -13.93 -21.76 6.98
C LEU A 572 -13.18 -22.01 5.69
N THR A 573 -12.04 -21.34 5.55
CA THR A 573 -11.16 -21.48 4.39
C THR A 573 -9.86 -22.14 4.80
N LYS A 574 -9.47 -23.19 4.08
CA LYS A 574 -8.22 -23.91 4.28
C LYS A 574 -7.05 -22.94 4.18
N LYS A 575 -6.15 -23.03 5.17
CA LYS A 575 -4.98 -22.17 5.33
C LYS A 575 -3.82 -22.58 4.42
#